data_AF-A0A7K2MHX1-F1
#
_entry.id   AF-A0A7K2MHX1-F1
#
_cell.length_a   1.000
_cell.length_b   1.000
_cell.length_c   1.000
_cell.angle_alpha   90.00
_cell.angle_beta   90.00
_cell.angle_gamma   90.00
#
_symmetry.space_group_name_H-M   'P 1'
#
loop_
_entity.id
_entity.type
_entity.pdbx_description
1 polymer ?
#
loop_
_entity_poly.entity_id
_entity_poly.type
_entity_poly.pdbx_seq_one_letter_code
_entity_poly.pdbx_strand_id
1 'polypeptide(L)' 'MTAAGARGPAALTLKSGTSWADAWRRCRTAAPEAFRDDRVLNLWDAGWRADGRVLPATSPVDGTPV' A
#
# COMPACT_ATOMS: atom_id res chain seq x y z
N MET A 1 9.02 24.69 -39.53
CA MET A 1 8.79 24.79 -38.08
C MET A 1 7.86 23.64 -37.69
N THR A 2 8.42 22.48 -37.37
CA THR A 2 7.66 21.27 -37.00
C THR A 2 7.44 21.26 -35.50
N ALA A 3 6.18 21.29 -35.08
CA ALA A 3 5.82 21.18 -33.67
C ALA A 3 6.18 19.77 -33.17
N ALA A 4 7.00 19.70 -32.12
CA ALA A 4 7.24 18.44 -31.41
C ALA A 4 5.93 17.98 -30.77
N GLY A 5 5.45 16.80 -31.16
CA GLY A 5 4.26 16.19 -30.56
C GLY A 5 4.49 15.92 -29.08
N ALA A 6 3.60 16.41 -28.23
CA ALA A 6 3.63 16.14 -26.80
C ALA A 6 3.48 14.63 -26.56
N ARG A 7 4.47 14.00 -25.92
CA ARG A 7 4.32 12.63 -25.42
C ARG A 7 3.26 12.66 -24.30
N GLY A 8 2.22 11.84 -24.43
CA GLY A 8 1.31 11.55 -23.33
C GLY A 8 2.06 11.00 -22.11
N PRO A 9 1.46 11.02 -20.92
CA PRO A 9 2.12 10.54 -19.71
C PRO A 9 2.63 9.11 -19.93
N ALA A 10 3.89 8.86 -19.55
CA ALA A 10 4.44 7.52 -19.60
C ALA A 10 3.61 6.59 -18.70
N ALA A 11 3.31 5.38 -19.19
CA ALA A 11 2.58 4.39 -18.40
C ALA A 11 3.35 4.08 -17.10
N LEU A 12 2.71 4.29 -15.96
CA LEU A 12 3.28 3.92 -14.66
C LEU A 12 3.43 2.39 -14.60
N THR A 13 4.61 1.92 -14.20
CA THR A 13 4.91 0.48 -14.07
C THR A 13 5.29 0.18 -12.64
N LEU A 14 4.70 -0.87 -12.07
CA LEU A 14 5.11 -1.40 -10.76
C LEU A 14 6.31 -2.33 -10.92
N LYS A 15 7.30 -2.20 -10.03
CA LYS A 15 8.37 -3.18 -9.91
C LYS A 15 7.76 -4.54 -9.52
N SER A 16 8.24 -5.61 -10.14
CA SER A 16 7.78 -6.97 -9.84
C SER A 16 7.88 -7.26 -8.34
N GLY A 17 6.79 -7.77 -7.75
CA GLY A 17 6.71 -8.07 -6.32
C GLY A 17 6.55 -6.86 -5.41
N THR A 18 6.29 -5.65 -5.93
CA THR A 18 5.95 -4.47 -5.12
C THR A 18 4.50 -4.04 -5.30
N SER A 19 3.64 -4.92 -5.85
CA SER A 19 2.20 -4.69 -5.82
C SER A 19 1.70 -4.70 -4.36
N TRP A 20 0.60 -3.98 -4.10
CA TRP A 20 -0.04 -3.98 -2.79
C TRP A 20 -0.38 -5.40 -2.33
N ALA A 21 -0.96 -6.23 -3.21
CA ALA A 21 -1.32 -7.61 -2.90
C ALA A 21 -0.11 -8.47 -2.52
N ASP A 22 1.04 -8.28 -3.18
CA ASP A 22 2.27 -9.01 -2.86
C ASP A 22 2.89 -8.56 -1.54
N ALA A 23 2.87 -7.25 -1.26
CA ALA A 23 3.29 -6.73 0.04
C ALA A 23 2.38 -7.26 1.16
N TRP A 24 1.06 -7.13 1.01
CA TRP A 24 0.06 -7.59 1.98
C TRP A 24 0.22 -9.06 2.33
N ARG A 25 0.33 -9.93 1.30
CA ARG A 25 0.51 -11.37 1.50
C ARG A 25 1.77 -11.69 2.31
N ARG A 26 2.92 -11.09 1.97
CA ARG A 26 4.17 -11.31 2.69
C ARG A 26 4.07 -10.84 4.14
N CYS A 27 3.48 -9.69 4.39
CA CYS A 27 3.32 -9.17 5.75
C CYS A 27 2.41 -10.07 6.60
N ARG A 28 1.26 -10.54 6.06
CA ARG A 28 0.38 -11.47 6.78
C ARG A 28 1.05 -12.81 7.09
N THR A 29 1.92 -13.29 6.20
CA THR A 29 2.71 -14.49 6.47
C THR A 29 3.76 -14.25 7.57
N ALA A 30 4.40 -13.08 7.58
CA ALA A 30 5.48 -12.76 8.50
C ALA A 30 5.00 -12.41 9.92
N ALA A 31 3.84 -11.77 10.06
CA ALA A 31 3.29 -11.32 11.34
C ALA A 31 1.75 -11.44 11.35
N PRO A 32 1.19 -12.66 11.32
CA PRO A 32 -0.26 -12.86 11.24
C PRO A 32 -1.03 -12.17 12.38
N GLU A 33 -0.45 -12.09 13.58
CA GLU A 33 -1.04 -11.44 14.75
C GLU A 33 -1.19 -9.91 14.60
N ALA A 34 -0.49 -9.28 13.67
CA ALA A 34 -0.64 -7.86 13.37
C ALA A 34 -1.92 -7.55 12.57
N PHE A 35 -2.50 -8.54 11.89
CA PHE A 35 -3.60 -8.36 10.95
C PHE A 35 -4.91 -8.90 11.54
N ARG A 36 -5.79 -8.00 11.94
CA ARG A 36 -7.13 -8.31 12.45
C ARG A 36 -8.17 -8.07 11.37
N ASP A 37 -9.37 -8.61 11.58
CA ASP A 37 -10.46 -8.53 10.61
C ASP A 37 -10.86 -7.09 10.28
N ASP A 38 -10.69 -6.17 11.24
CA ASP A 38 -11.10 -4.76 11.13
C ASP A 38 -9.92 -3.77 11.00
N ARG A 39 -8.68 -4.19 11.28
CA ARG A 39 -7.50 -3.29 11.30
C ARG A 39 -6.16 -4.02 11.25
N VAL A 40 -5.12 -3.27 10.90
CA VAL A 40 -3.73 -3.63 11.17
C VAL A 40 -3.29 -2.95 12.48
N LEU A 41 -2.58 -3.68 13.33
CA LEU A 41 -2.08 -3.19 14.62
C LEU A 41 -0.81 -2.35 14.44
N ASN A 42 -0.62 -1.37 15.34
CA ASN A 42 0.61 -0.58 15.40
C ASN A 42 1.73 -1.37 16.07
N LEU A 43 2.96 -1.28 15.56
CA LEU A 43 4.14 -1.88 16.19
C LEU A 43 4.93 -0.82 16.95
N TRP A 44 4.97 -0.93 18.28
CA TRP A 44 5.83 -0.10 19.12
C TRP A 44 6.18 -0.85 20.41
N ASP A 45 7.34 -0.53 20.99
CA ASP A 45 7.87 -1.24 22.17
C ASP A 45 7.89 -2.77 21.97
N ALA A 46 8.34 -3.19 20.78
CA ALA A 46 8.36 -4.59 20.35
C ALA A 46 7.01 -5.34 20.43
N GLY A 47 5.89 -4.62 20.54
CA GLY A 47 4.55 -5.19 20.69
C GLY A 47 3.55 -4.65 19.67
N TRP A 48 2.61 -5.51 19.28
CA TRP A 48 1.46 -5.14 18.45
C TRP A 48 0.34 -4.54 19.31
N ARG A 49 -0.17 -3.37 18.92
CA ARG A 49 -1.02 -2.53 19.75
C ARG A 49 -2.23 -2.05 18.96
N ALA A 50 -3.41 -2.12 19.56
CA ALA A 50 -4.67 -1.73 18.93
C ALA A 50 -4.98 -0.22 19.04
N ASP A 51 -4.03 0.56 19.56
CA ASP A 51 -4.23 1.98 19.85
C ASP A 51 -4.53 2.79 18.58
N GLY A 52 -5.32 3.85 18.76
CA GLY A 52 -5.74 4.75 17.69
C GLY A 52 -7.14 4.46 17.15
N ARG A 53 -7.48 5.13 16.05
CA ARG A 53 -8.77 4.97 15.35
C ARG A 53 -8.53 4.47 13.94
N VAL A 54 -9.32 3.50 13.51
CA VAL A 54 -9.32 3.04 12.11
C VAL A 54 -9.79 4.18 11.21
N LEU A 55 -9.08 4.37 10.11
CA LEU A 55 -9.43 5.32 9.05
C LEU A 55 -9.44 4.58 7.71
N PRO A 56 -10.24 5.02 6.72
CA PRO A 56 -10.17 4.48 5.37
C PRO A 56 -8.76 4.62 4.80
N ALA A 57 -8.28 3.56 4.16
CA ALA A 57 -6.98 3.56 3.49
C ALA A 57 -7.14 3.89 2.00
N THR A 58 -6.26 4.74 1.48
CA THR A 58 -6.20 5.10 0.06
C THR A 58 -4.79 4.89 -0.47
N SER A 59 -4.71 4.41 -1.71
CA SER A 59 -3.49 4.26 -2.46
C SER A 59 -2.88 5.65 -2.72
N PRO A 60 -1.61 5.90 -2.33
CA PRO A 60 -0.94 7.16 -2.65
C PRO A 60 -0.54 7.25 -4.13
N VAL A 61 -0.70 6.17 -4.90
CA VAL A 61 -0.32 6.09 -6.32
C VAL A 61 -1.41 6.69 -7.20
N ASP A 62 -2.68 6.40 -6.90
CA ASP A 62 -3.82 6.73 -7.76
C ASP A 62 -5.09 7.18 -6.99
N GLY A 63 -5.03 7.25 -5.65
CA GLY A 63 -6.14 7.71 -4.81
C GLY A 63 -7.26 6.69 -4.63
N THR A 64 -7.13 5.47 -5.16
CA THR A 64 -8.14 4.43 -5.03
C THR A 64 -8.16 3.82 -3.61
N PRO A 65 -9.31 3.34 -3.11
CA PRO A 65 -9.35 2.56 -1.86
C PRO A 65 -8.52 1.27 -1.96
N VAL A 66 -7.92 0.84 -0.86
CA VAL A 66 -7.14 -0.41 -0.75
C VAL A 66 -7.76 -1.43 0.21
#